data_AF-A0A1M5QUC8-F1
#
_entry.id   AF-A0A1M5QUC8-F1
#
_cell.length_a   1.000
_cell.length_b   1.000
_cell.length_c   1.000
_cell.angle_alpha   90.00
_cell.angle_beta   90.00
_cell.angle_gamma   90.00
#
_symmetry.space_group_name_H-M   'P 1'
#
loop_
_entity.id
_entity.type
_entity.pdbx_description
1 polymer ?
#
loop_
_entity_poly.entity_id
_entity_poly.type
_entity_poly.pdbx_seq_one_letter_code
_entity_poly.pdbx_strand_id
1 'polypeptide(L)'
;MKKIMVFVIVLAYFAFAQRVLDQAACNMGNSQNSNMGIPAESCSITSFKISPGTNTSLNGSSMFFFDQDVTVNLMINGTQKNLPIRFVVYSDEKDYNTVQVLIQTAFASRSSLSVVFVNPLYKLLQSDSHLSSQACYVNKDRGGEVVGLHCPIQAIQIVND
;
A
#
# COMPACT_ATOMS: atom_id res chain seq x y z
N MET A 1 34.82 -14.60 -25.64
CA MET A 1 33.73 -13.58 -25.60
C MET A 1 32.44 -14.18 -25.02
N LYS A 2 32.45 -14.72 -23.78
CA LYS A 2 31.27 -15.30 -23.10
C LYS A 2 30.97 -14.66 -21.73
N LYS A 3 31.91 -13.89 -21.17
CA LYS A 3 31.79 -13.26 -19.84
C LYS A 3 30.96 -11.96 -19.84
N ILE A 4 30.91 -11.27 -20.98
CA ILE A 4 30.20 -9.98 -21.11
C ILE A 4 28.67 -10.19 -21.15
N MET A 5 28.21 -11.31 -21.72
CA MET A 5 26.78 -11.58 -21.88
C MET A 5 26.07 -11.96 -20.56
N VAL A 6 26.79 -12.54 -19.61
CA VAL A 6 26.24 -12.87 -18.27
C VAL A 6 26.08 -11.60 -17.42
N PHE A 7 26.99 -10.64 -17.55
CA PHE A 7 26.96 -9.40 -16.76
C PHE A 7 25.77 -8.50 -17.13
N VAL A 8 25.40 -8.47 -18.41
CA VAL A 8 24.25 -7.67 -18.90
C VAL A 8 22.91 -8.24 -18.43
N ILE A 9 22.78 -9.57 -18.31
CA ILE A 9 21.55 -10.20 -17.81
C ILE A 9 21.37 -9.95 -16.30
N VAL A 10 22.47 -9.95 -15.53
CA VAL A 10 22.42 -9.62 -14.09
C VAL A 10 22.09 -8.14 -13.87
N LEU A 11 22.67 -7.23 -14.66
CA LEU A 11 22.31 -5.79 -14.57
C LEU A 11 20.86 -5.51 -14.99
N ALA A 12 20.31 -6.24 -15.96
CA ALA A 12 18.91 -6.14 -16.31
C ALA A 12 18.01 -6.62 -15.15
N TYR A 13 18.35 -7.72 -14.48
CA TYR A 13 17.63 -8.20 -13.29
C TYR A 13 17.61 -7.18 -12.14
N PHE A 14 18.70 -6.43 -11.93
CA PHE A 14 18.73 -5.36 -10.92
C PHE A 14 18.01 -4.07 -11.38
N ALA A 15 17.89 -3.80 -12.68
CA ALA A 15 17.19 -2.64 -13.21
C ALA A 15 15.65 -2.80 -13.22
N PHE A 16 15.12 -4.03 -13.12
CA PHE A 16 13.68 -4.29 -12.96
C PHE A 16 13.22 -4.24 -11.51
N ALA A 17 14.13 -4.10 -10.55
CA ALA A 17 13.74 -3.75 -9.21
C ALA A 17 13.31 -2.27 -9.19
N GLN A 18 12.10 -2.02 -8.69
CA GLN A 18 11.69 -0.74 -8.07
C GLN A 18 10.88 0.29 -8.88
N ARG A 19 10.08 -0.14 -9.86
CA ARG A 19 8.86 0.61 -10.21
C ARG A 19 7.63 -0.20 -9.86
N VAL A 20 7.43 -0.33 -8.56
CA VAL A 20 6.39 -1.20 -7.99
C VAL A 20 5.15 -0.38 -7.63
N LEU A 21 5.30 0.90 -7.31
CA LEU A 21 4.20 1.88 -7.25
C LEU A 21 4.60 3.11 -8.08
N ASP A 22 4.13 3.21 -9.32
CA ASP A 22 4.43 4.39 -10.16
C ASP A 22 3.76 5.68 -9.63
N GLN A 23 2.78 5.54 -8.74
CA GLN A 23 1.98 6.63 -8.20
C GLN A 23 2.36 7.04 -6.77
N ALA A 24 3.26 6.32 -6.11
CA ALA A 24 3.64 6.57 -4.72
C ALA A 24 5.15 6.77 -4.56
N ALA A 25 5.53 7.70 -3.69
CA ALA A 25 6.91 7.89 -3.28
C ALA A 25 7.21 6.92 -2.12
N CYS A 26 8.12 5.98 -2.30
CA CYS A 26 8.46 4.99 -1.26
C CYS A 26 9.86 5.23 -0.68
N ASN A 27 10.03 5.04 0.63
CA ASN A 27 11.32 4.96 1.28
C ASN A 27 11.65 3.49 1.57
N MET A 28 12.71 2.98 0.94
CA MET A 28 13.08 1.57 1.02
C MET A 28 13.90 1.22 2.28
N GLY A 29 14.15 2.19 3.18
CA GLY A 29 14.93 1.99 4.41
C GLY A 29 16.45 1.83 4.17
N ASN A 30 16.90 1.84 2.92
CA ASN A 30 18.31 1.84 2.55
C ASN A 30 18.74 3.23 2.02
N SER A 31 20.00 3.60 2.29
CA SER A 31 20.58 4.93 2.02
C SER A 31 20.53 5.35 0.54
N GLN A 32 20.32 4.42 -0.40
CA GLN A 32 20.36 4.72 -1.83
C GLN A 32 19.02 5.14 -2.43
N ASN A 33 17.88 4.84 -1.80
CA ASN A 33 16.54 5.20 -2.26
C ASN A 33 15.65 5.69 -1.09
N SER A 34 16.18 6.66 -0.34
CA SER A 34 15.45 7.32 0.74
C SER A 34 14.75 8.58 0.24
N ASN A 35 13.43 8.56 0.20
CA ASN A 35 12.63 9.78 0.04
C ASN A 35 12.62 10.52 1.39
N MET A 36 13.39 11.61 1.49
CA MET A 36 13.45 12.44 2.69
C MET A 36 12.04 12.94 3.05
N GLY A 37 11.64 12.80 4.32
CA GLY A 37 10.31 13.16 4.81
C GLY A 37 9.29 12.02 4.82
N ILE A 38 9.60 10.86 4.24
CA ILE A 38 8.78 9.63 4.35
C ILE A 38 9.46 8.70 5.36
N PRO A 39 8.73 8.16 6.36
CA PRO A 39 9.30 7.18 7.30
C PRO A 39 9.94 5.99 6.56
N ALA A 40 10.96 5.39 7.15
CA ALA A 40 11.57 4.18 6.59
C ALA A 40 10.49 3.10 6.37
N GLU A 41 10.67 2.28 5.33
CA GLU A 41 9.80 1.13 5.04
C GLU A 41 8.34 1.51 4.74
N SER A 42 8.12 2.79 4.38
CA SER A 42 6.80 3.37 4.16
C SER A 42 6.73 4.04 2.79
N CYS A 43 5.53 4.19 2.27
CA CYS A 43 5.22 4.92 1.05
C CYS A 43 4.28 6.08 1.36
N SER A 44 4.38 7.15 0.58
CA SER A 44 3.46 8.27 0.60
C SER A 44 2.83 8.46 -0.77
N ILE A 45 1.54 8.74 -0.77
CA ILE A 45 0.79 9.09 -1.97
C ILE A 45 -0.15 10.25 -1.68
N THR A 46 -0.25 11.17 -2.63
CA THR A 46 -1.31 12.18 -2.65
C THR A 46 -2.34 11.75 -3.67
N SER A 47 -3.61 11.76 -3.28
CA SER A 47 -4.68 11.27 -4.12
C SER A 47 -5.86 12.22 -4.20
N PHE A 48 -6.46 12.18 -5.37
CA PHE A 48 -7.62 12.92 -5.79
C PHE A 48 -8.70 11.91 -6.12
N LYS A 49 -9.93 12.12 -5.62
CA LYS A 49 -11.09 11.21 -5.81
C LYS A 49 -10.93 9.89 -5.05
N ILE A 50 -11.29 9.94 -3.78
CA ILE A 50 -11.39 8.76 -2.92
C ILE A 50 -12.83 8.24 -2.89
N SER A 51 -13.00 6.94 -2.68
CA SER A 51 -14.31 6.34 -2.41
C SER A 51 -14.26 5.63 -1.06
N PRO A 52 -14.80 6.25 0.01
CA PRO A 52 -14.80 5.64 1.33
C PRO A 52 -15.86 4.52 1.43
N GLY A 53 -15.54 3.51 2.23
CA GLY A 53 -16.42 2.37 2.50
C GLY A 53 -16.19 1.77 3.87
N THR A 54 -17.11 0.89 4.26
CA THR A 54 -16.99 0.07 5.47
C THR A 54 -17.13 -1.39 5.10
N ASN A 55 -16.41 -2.26 5.79
CA ASN A 55 -16.54 -3.70 5.69
C ASN A 55 -16.23 -4.33 7.05
N THR A 56 -16.45 -5.62 7.19
CA THR A 56 -15.97 -6.40 8.34
C THR A 56 -14.80 -7.23 7.87
N SER A 57 -13.70 -7.18 8.62
CA SER A 57 -12.57 -8.07 8.35
C SER A 57 -12.88 -9.50 8.79
N LEU A 58 -12.09 -10.46 8.30
CA LEU A 58 -12.20 -11.88 8.63
C LEU A 58 -12.03 -12.19 10.11
N ASN A 59 -11.34 -11.33 10.88
CA ASN A 59 -11.22 -11.46 12.34
C ASN A 59 -12.42 -10.86 13.10
N GLY A 60 -13.43 -10.34 12.41
CA GLY A 60 -14.61 -9.71 12.99
C GLY A 60 -14.48 -8.22 13.30
N SER A 61 -13.28 -7.63 13.19
CA SER A 61 -13.11 -6.19 13.36
C SER A 61 -13.72 -5.42 12.19
N SER A 62 -14.51 -4.39 12.48
CA SER A 62 -14.94 -3.44 11.46
C SER A 62 -13.73 -2.73 10.86
N MET A 63 -13.72 -2.59 9.55
CA MET A 63 -12.73 -1.83 8.80
C MET A 63 -13.41 -0.66 8.11
N PHE A 64 -12.77 0.50 8.19
CA PHE A 64 -13.06 1.63 7.32
C PHE A 64 -11.95 1.73 6.30
N PHE A 65 -12.31 2.00 5.05
CA PHE A 65 -11.34 2.02 3.97
C PHE A 65 -11.69 3.09 2.96
N PHE A 66 -10.72 3.39 2.11
CA PHE A 66 -11.00 4.01 0.82
C PHE A 66 -10.17 3.34 -0.26
N ASP A 67 -10.75 3.30 -1.45
CA ASP A 67 -10.10 2.82 -2.65
C ASP A 67 -9.53 3.99 -3.45
N GLN A 68 -8.46 3.70 -4.19
CA GLN A 68 -7.83 4.60 -5.15
C GLN A 68 -7.33 3.79 -6.34
N ASP A 69 -7.06 4.48 -7.46
CA ASP A 69 -6.46 3.88 -8.66
C ASP A 69 -4.95 3.63 -8.48
N VAL A 70 -4.58 3.03 -7.35
CA VAL A 70 -3.20 2.72 -6.97
C VAL A 70 -2.98 1.24 -7.11
N THR A 71 -2.04 0.85 -7.95
CA THR A 71 -1.70 -0.56 -8.14
C THR A 71 -0.24 -0.82 -7.84
N VAL A 72 0.03 -2.07 -7.47
CA VAL A 72 1.35 -2.53 -7.11
C VAL A 72 1.70 -3.84 -7.79
N ASN A 73 2.88 -3.86 -8.42
CA ASN A 73 3.41 -5.06 -9.07
C ASN A 73 4.16 -5.93 -8.07
N LEU A 74 3.58 -7.06 -7.68
CA LEU A 74 4.17 -7.99 -6.71
C LEU A 74 4.28 -9.41 -7.24
N MET A 75 5.32 -10.13 -6.83
CA MET A 75 5.44 -11.57 -7.04
C MET A 75 4.67 -12.31 -5.95
N ILE A 76 3.56 -12.95 -6.31
CA ILE A 76 2.77 -13.80 -5.40
C ILE A 76 2.80 -15.22 -5.94
N ASN A 77 3.27 -16.18 -5.13
CA ASN A 77 3.39 -17.59 -5.51
C ASN A 77 4.12 -17.80 -6.85
N GLY A 78 5.19 -17.05 -7.10
CA GLY A 78 5.98 -17.13 -8.33
C GLY A 78 5.36 -16.48 -9.56
N THR A 79 4.21 -15.81 -9.43
CA THR A 79 3.55 -15.08 -10.53
C THR A 79 3.55 -13.58 -10.25
N GLN A 80 3.91 -12.77 -11.24
CA GLN A 80 3.78 -11.32 -11.14
C GLN A 80 2.30 -10.94 -11.25
N LYS A 81 1.76 -10.27 -10.23
CA LYS A 81 0.40 -9.73 -10.22
C LYS A 81 0.45 -8.21 -10.06
N ASN A 82 -0.36 -7.51 -10.85
CA ASN A 82 -0.64 -6.10 -10.65
C ASN A 82 -1.89 -5.98 -9.75
N LEU A 83 -1.71 -5.56 -8.51
CA LEU A 83 -2.74 -5.63 -7.47
C LEU A 83 -3.17 -4.23 -7.04
N PRO A 84 -4.49 -3.94 -6.95
CA PRO A 84 -4.95 -2.68 -6.38
C PRO A 84 -4.65 -2.61 -4.88
N ILE A 85 -4.36 -1.41 -4.38
CA ILE A 85 -4.21 -1.13 -2.96
C ILE A 85 -5.47 -0.47 -2.42
N ARG A 86 -6.03 -1.07 -1.38
CA ARG A 86 -7.04 -0.47 -0.51
C ARG A 86 -6.37 0.01 0.77
N PHE A 87 -6.63 1.25 1.14
CA PHE A 87 -6.12 1.81 2.38
C PHE A 87 -7.14 1.58 3.49
N VAL A 88 -6.68 1.06 4.63
CA VAL A 88 -7.56 0.58 5.70
C VAL A 88 -7.18 1.16 7.05
N VAL A 89 -8.19 1.33 7.90
CA VAL A 89 -8.05 1.57 9.33
C VAL A 89 -9.04 0.65 10.06
N TYR A 90 -8.61 0.04 11.16
CA TYR A 90 -9.41 -0.93 11.89
C TYR A 90 -10.04 -0.35 13.15
N SER A 91 -11.23 -0.84 13.49
CA SER A 91 -12.01 -0.37 14.64
C SER A 91 -11.34 -0.55 16.00
N ASP A 92 -10.35 -1.42 16.13
CA ASP A 92 -9.52 -1.62 17.31
C ASP A 92 -8.30 -0.68 17.37
N GLU A 93 -8.03 0.09 16.31
CA GLU A 93 -6.97 1.09 16.30
C GLU A 93 -7.45 2.39 16.97
N LYS A 94 -6.57 2.97 17.80
CA LYS A 94 -6.85 4.21 18.55
C LYS A 94 -7.25 5.39 17.65
N ASP A 95 -6.76 5.41 16.41
CA ASP A 95 -6.94 6.51 15.46
C ASP A 95 -8.13 6.28 14.51
N TYR A 96 -8.87 5.17 14.67
CA TYR A 96 -9.99 4.79 13.80
C TYR A 96 -10.95 5.94 13.51
N ASN A 97 -11.54 6.52 14.55
CA ASN A 97 -12.53 7.60 14.39
C ASN A 97 -11.92 8.86 13.75
N THR A 98 -10.68 9.20 14.10
CA THR A 98 -9.98 10.36 13.55
C THR A 98 -9.72 10.20 12.06
N VAL A 99 -9.22 9.03 11.66
CA VAL A 99 -8.95 8.69 10.26
C VAL A 99 -10.25 8.68 9.45
N GLN A 100 -11.33 8.11 9.99
CA GLN A 100 -12.65 8.17 9.36
C GLN A 100 -13.11 9.59 9.08
N VAL A 101 -13.06 10.47 10.10
CA VAL A 101 -13.51 11.86 9.97
C VAL A 101 -12.69 12.60 8.92
N LEU A 102 -11.37 12.40 8.88
CA LEU A 102 -10.50 13.02 7.87
C LEU A 102 -10.84 12.55 6.45
N ILE A 103 -11.03 11.24 6.25
CA ILE A 103 -11.37 10.68 4.94
C ILE A 103 -12.75 11.17 4.49
N GLN A 104 -13.74 11.15 5.38
CA GLN A 104 -15.09 11.62 5.07
C GLN A 104 -15.11 13.12 4.77
N THR A 105 -14.33 13.90 5.52
CA THR A 105 -14.21 15.34 5.30
C THR A 105 -13.57 15.60 3.93
N ALA A 106 -12.46 14.94 3.61
CA ALA A 106 -11.82 15.06 2.30
C ALA A 106 -12.75 14.64 1.15
N PHE A 107 -13.53 13.56 1.33
CA PHE A 107 -14.53 13.12 0.35
C PHE A 107 -15.61 14.18 0.13
N ALA A 108 -16.16 14.73 1.22
CA ALA A 108 -17.22 15.73 1.18
C ALA A 108 -16.73 17.08 0.62
N SER A 109 -15.53 17.52 1.01
CA SER A 109 -14.91 18.76 0.53
C SER A 109 -14.27 18.63 -0.85
N ARG A 110 -14.15 17.39 -1.38
CA ARG A 110 -13.38 17.06 -2.58
C ARG A 110 -11.91 17.47 -2.47
N SER A 111 -11.38 17.52 -1.25
CA SER A 111 -9.97 17.81 -1.00
C SER A 111 -9.11 16.58 -1.28
N SER A 112 -7.84 16.85 -1.59
CA SER A 112 -6.81 15.84 -1.77
C SER A 112 -6.44 15.22 -0.42
N LEU A 113 -6.10 13.94 -0.41
CA LEU A 113 -5.53 13.28 0.77
C LEU A 113 -4.09 12.88 0.51
N SER A 114 -3.20 13.24 1.43
CA SER A 114 -1.88 12.64 1.51
C SER A 114 -1.89 11.53 2.56
N VAL A 115 -1.46 10.35 2.15
CA VAL A 115 -1.54 9.10 2.91
C VAL A 115 -0.15 8.50 2.98
N VAL A 116 0.31 8.23 4.19
CA VAL A 116 1.50 7.41 4.44
C VAL A 116 1.06 6.03 4.89
N PHE A 117 1.63 5.00 4.28
CA PHE A 117 1.26 3.61 4.49
C PHE A 117 2.48 2.70 4.43
N VAL A 118 2.35 1.50 5.00
CA VAL A 118 3.41 0.50 5.01
C VAL A 118 3.76 0.11 3.57
N ASN A 119 5.06 0.05 3.25
CA ASN A 119 5.49 -0.41 1.94
C ASN A 119 5.26 -1.93 1.81
N PRO A 120 4.41 -2.39 0.88
CA PRO A 120 4.13 -3.83 0.72
C PRO A 120 5.35 -4.64 0.24
N LEU A 121 6.40 -4.01 -0.31
CA LEU A 121 7.64 -4.72 -0.62
C LEU A 121 8.46 -5.07 0.62
N TYR A 122 8.28 -4.31 1.70
CA TYR A 122 9.02 -4.53 2.92
C TYR A 122 8.30 -5.53 3.83
N LYS A 123 6.98 -5.35 3.99
CA LYS A 123 6.19 -6.17 4.90
C LYS A 123 4.82 -6.49 4.30
N LEU A 124 4.74 -7.68 3.70
CA LEU A 124 3.53 -8.26 3.16
C LEU A 124 3.19 -9.56 3.87
N LEU A 125 1.98 -9.63 4.42
CA LEU A 125 1.44 -10.86 4.98
C LEU A 125 0.62 -11.60 3.91
N GLN A 126 0.90 -12.89 3.74
CA GLN A 126 0.20 -13.76 2.77
C GLN A 126 -1.13 -14.32 3.32
N SER A 127 -1.45 -13.99 4.57
CA SER A 127 -2.62 -14.46 5.30
C SER A 127 -3.14 -13.37 6.24
N ASP A 128 -4.46 -13.33 6.37
CA ASP A 128 -5.22 -12.33 7.11
C ASP A 128 -5.36 -12.68 8.60
N SER A 129 -4.68 -13.75 9.04
CA SER A 129 -4.82 -14.32 10.39
C SER A 129 -4.36 -13.39 11.52
N HIS A 130 -3.57 -12.37 11.19
CA HIS A 130 -3.24 -11.27 12.08
C HIS A 130 -3.22 -9.95 11.31
N LEU A 131 -4.39 -9.30 11.21
CA LEU A 131 -4.43 -7.90 10.84
C LEU A 131 -3.64 -7.12 11.89
N SER A 132 -2.52 -6.55 11.45
CA SER A 132 -1.77 -5.60 12.26
C SER A 132 -1.69 -4.30 11.49
N SER A 133 -1.73 -3.19 12.21
CA SER A 133 -1.46 -1.83 11.69
C SER A 133 -0.07 -1.68 11.04
N GLN A 134 0.75 -2.73 11.07
CA GLN A 134 2.16 -2.70 10.73
C GLN A 134 2.51 -3.41 9.43
N ALA A 135 1.54 -3.97 8.70
CA ALA A 135 1.81 -4.71 7.47
C ALA A 135 0.65 -4.61 6.48
N CYS A 136 0.99 -4.52 5.18
CA CYS A 136 0.01 -4.82 4.15
C CYS A 136 -0.27 -6.33 4.12
N TYR A 137 -1.45 -6.72 3.66
CA TYR A 137 -1.80 -8.12 3.49
C TYR A 137 -2.54 -8.35 2.18
N VAL A 138 -2.45 -9.60 1.73
CA VAL A 138 -3.02 -10.06 0.46
C VAL A 138 -4.51 -10.37 0.66
N ASN A 139 -5.38 -9.53 0.09
CA ASN A 139 -6.81 -9.77 0.08
C ASN A 139 -7.16 -10.82 -0.99
N LYS A 140 -7.98 -11.79 -0.59
CA LYS A 140 -8.45 -12.89 -1.45
C LYS A 140 -9.96 -12.89 -1.57
N ASP A 141 -10.47 -13.32 -2.71
CA ASP A 141 -11.90 -13.57 -2.88
C ASP A 141 -12.34 -14.88 -2.17
N ARG A 142 -13.63 -15.21 -2.30
CA ARG A 142 -14.18 -16.45 -1.72
C ARG A 142 -13.60 -17.72 -2.35
N GLY A 143 -13.02 -17.63 -3.54
CA GLY A 143 -12.33 -18.73 -4.22
C GLY A 143 -10.87 -18.87 -3.80
N GLY A 144 -10.34 -17.94 -3.00
CA GLY A 144 -8.93 -17.90 -2.60
C GLY A 144 -8.03 -17.19 -3.61
N GLU A 145 -8.60 -16.59 -4.65
CA GLU A 145 -7.85 -15.82 -5.64
C GLU A 145 -7.46 -14.45 -5.09
N VAL A 146 -6.23 -14.05 -5.35
CA VAL A 146 -5.72 -12.75 -4.92
C VAL A 146 -6.34 -11.64 -5.76
N VAL A 147 -7.07 -10.75 -5.10
CA VAL A 147 -7.81 -9.64 -5.74
C VAL A 147 -7.22 -8.27 -5.46
N GLY A 148 -6.37 -8.14 -4.43
CA GLY A 148 -5.76 -6.86 -4.10
C GLY A 148 -4.95 -6.93 -2.81
N LEU A 149 -4.52 -5.77 -2.34
CA LEU A 149 -3.90 -5.59 -1.05
C LEU A 149 -4.74 -4.69 -0.16
N HIS A 150 -4.72 -4.97 1.12
CA HIS A 150 -5.17 -4.04 2.13
C HIS A 150 -3.94 -3.55 2.90
N CYS A 151 -3.73 -2.23 2.90
CA CYS A 151 -2.58 -1.58 3.50
C CYS A 151 -3.04 -0.62 4.61
N PRO A 152 -2.63 -0.85 5.87
CA PRO A 152 -2.94 0.04 6.97
C PRO A 152 -2.39 1.45 6.77
N ILE A 153 -3.20 2.44 7.13
CA ILE A 153 -2.82 3.85 7.12
C ILE A 153 -1.93 4.14 8.34
N GLN A 154 -0.73 4.67 8.11
CA GLN A 154 0.18 5.08 9.19
C GLN A 154 0.03 6.56 9.53
N ALA A 155 -0.21 7.39 8.52
CA ALA A 155 -0.53 8.80 8.69
C ALA A 155 -1.42 9.28 7.54
N ILE A 156 -2.24 10.28 7.81
CA ILE A 156 -3.16 10.85 6.85
C ILE A 156 -3.35 12.33 7.11
N GLN A 157 -3.41 13.12 6.05
CA GLN A 157 -3.71 14.54 6.13
C GLN A 157 -4.51 14.98 4.91
N ILE A 158 -5.35 16.00 5.10
CA ILE A 158 -5.99 16.71 4.02
C ILE A 158 -4.97 17.69 3.45
N VAL A 159 -4.80 17.67 2.13
CA VAL A 159 -3.96 18.60 1.40
C VAL A 159 -4.89 19.54 0.63
N ASN A 160 -4.70 20.84 0.83
CA ASN A 160 -5.34 21.86 0.03
C ASN A 160 -4.34 22.27 -1.05
N ASP A 161 -4.68 21.99 -2.30
CA ASP A 161 -3.99 22.56 -3.46
C ASP A 161 -4.47 24.00 -3.73
#